data_AF-A0A945YPZ0-F1
#
_entry.id   AF-A0A945YPZ0-F1
#
_cell.length_a   1.000
_cell.length_b   1.000
_cell.length_c   1.000
_cell.angle_alpha   90.00
_cell.angle_beta   90.00
_cell.angle_gamma   90.00
#
_symmetry.space_group_name_H-M   'P 1'
#
loop_
_entity.id
_entity.type
_entity.pdbx_description
1 polymer ?
#
loop_
_entity_poly.entity_id
_entity_poly.type
_entity_poly.pdbx_seq_one_letter_code
_entity_poly.pdbx_strand_id
1 'polypeptide(L)'
;MNEVFNSTYFLKFLKFSAVGLSGLFIDFGITFIAKEKLQIPKYIANAIGFISAATSNYYFNRIWTFESNNPEILMEYTEFFVISIIGLGLNTLLLWFLVSRFKMNFYVGKIFAIALVTVWNFLANMFITFNPERAFFLY
;
A
#
# COMPACT_ATOMS: atom_id res chain seq x y z
N MET A 1 -26.43 -15.87 6.14
CA MET A 1 -26.15 -14.45 5.83
C MET A 1 -24.77 -13.95 6.30
N ASN A 2 -23.98 -14.76 7.03
CA ASN A 2 -22.67 -14.36 7.56
C ASN A 2 -21.45 -14.76 6.69
N GLU A 3 -21.58 -15.67 5.72
CA GLU A 3 -20.45 -16.10 4.88
C GLU A 3 -20.19 -15.18 3.66
N VAL A 4 -21.23 -14.48 3.19
CA VAL A 4 -21.13 -13.58 2.02
C VAL A 4 -20.38 -12.29 2.38
N PHE A 5 -20.56 -11.77 3.59
CA PHE A 5 -19.80 -10.62 4.09
C PHE A 5 -18.30 -10.96 4.24
N ASN A 6 -17.97 -12.11 4.80
CA ASN A 6 -16.57 -12.52 4.99
C ASN A 6 -15.82 -12.71 3.67
N SER A 7 -16.47 -13.33 2.68
CA SER A 7 -15.86 -13.53 1.35
C SER A 7 -15.57 -12.21 0.65
N THR A 8 -16.45 -11.21 0.79
CA THR A 8 -16.29 -9.91 0.12
C THR A 8 -15.12 -9.12 0.71
N TYR A 9 -14.98 -9.08 2.04
CA TYR A 9 -13.85 -8.41 2.69
C TYR A 9 -12.52 -9.11 2.46
N PHE A 10 -12.50 -10.45 2.51
CA PHE A 10 -11.31 -11.23 2.24
C PHE A 10 -10.86 -11.11 0.77
N LEU A 11 -11.80 -11.09 -0.18
CA LEU A 11 -11.51 -10.82 -1.59
C LEU A 11 -10.96 -9.40 -1.80
N LYS A 12 -11.51 -8.39 -1.11
CA LYS A 12 -10.95 -7.03 -1.13
C LYS A 12 -9.53 -6.99 -0.57
N PHE A 13 -9.25 -7.72 0.51
CA PHE A 13 -7.90 -7.86 1.06
C PHE A 13 -6.94 -8.54 0.07
N LEU A 14 -7.37 -9.61 -0.59
CA LEU A 14 -6.59 -10.30 -1.62
C LEU A 14 -6.31 -9.40 -2.83
N LYS A 15 -7.33 -8.68 -3.32
CA LYS A 15 -7.18 -7.68 -4.40
C LYS A 15 -6.21 -6.58 -3.97
N PHE A 16 -6.37 -6.02 -2.77
CA PHE A 16 -5.45 -5.01 -2.22
C PHE A 16 -4.01 -5.52 -2.16
N SER A 17 -3.82 -6.74 -1.68
CA SER A 17 -2.50 -7.38 -1.58
C SER A 17 -1.92 -7.65 -2.97
N ALA A 18 -2.72 -8.10 -3.93
CA ALA A 18 -2.31 -8.32 -5.32
C ALA A 18 -1.92 -7.01 -6.01
N VAL A 19 -2.68 -5.93 -5.80
CA VAL A 19 -2.33 -4.60 -6.28
C VAL A 19 -1.03 -4.14 -5.62
N GLY A 20 -0.90 -4.25 -4.30
CA GLY A 20 0.33 -3.89 -3.59
C GLY A 20 1.57 -4.64 -4.10
N LEU A 21 1.43 -5.94 -4.38
CA LEU A 21 2.47 -6.75 -5.02
C LEU A 21 2.78 -6.25 -6.43
N SER A 22 1.77 -5.93 -7.24
CA SER A 22 1.98 -5.37 -8.58
C SER A 22 2.73 -4.03 -8.53
N GLY A 23 2.42 -3.17 -7.55
CA GLY A 23 3.16 -1.93 -7.31
C GLY A 23 4.60 -2.17 -6.93
N LEU A 24 4.92 -3.21 -6.16
CA LEU A 24 6.31 -3.59 -5.88
C LEU A 24 7.04 -3.99 -7.17
N PHE A 25 6.42 -4.77 -8.06
CA PHE A 25 7.03 -5.08 -9.36
C PHE A 25 7.25 -3.83 -10.20
N ILE A 26 6.31 -2.87 -10.19
CA ILE A 26 6.44 -1.58 -10.88
C ILE A 26 7.58 -0.75 -10.29
N ASP A 27 7.67 -0.64 -8.96
CA ASP A 27 8.73 0.08 -8.26
C ASP A 27 10.11 -0.50 -8.62
N PHE A 28 10.28 -1.81 -8.47
CA PHE A 28 11.54 -2.48 -8.80
C PHE A 28 11.88 -2.36 -10.29
N GLY A 29 10.89 -2.50 -11.18
CA GLY A 29 11.08 -2.38 -12.63
C GLY A 29 11.50 -0.96 -13.04
N ILE A 30 10.79 0.06 -12.56
CA ILE A 30 11.10 1.47 -12.84
C ILE A 30 12.42 1.87 -12.21
N THR A 31 12.67 1.51 -10.95
CA THR A 31 13.94 1.77 -10.26
C THR A 31 15.10 1.12 -10.99
N PHE A 32 14.94 -0.11 -11.49
CA PHE A 32 15.96 -0.79 -12.29
C PHE A 32 16.24 -0.07 -13.61
N ILE A 33 15.19 0.29 -14.37
CA ILE A 33 15.35 1.03 -15.64
C ILE A 33 16.00 2.40 -15.40
N ALA A 34 15.55 3.14 -14.39
CA ALA A 34 16.06 4.47 -14.08
C ALA A 34 17.52 4.44 -13.61
N LYS A 35 17.90 3.45 -12.81
CA LYS A 35 19.27 3.30 -12.33
C LYS A 35 20.21 2.75 -13.41
N GLU A 36 19.82 1.65 -14.05
CA GLU A 36 20.73 0.88 -14.92
C GLU A 36 20.77 1.42 -16.34
N LYS A 37 19.63 1.91 -16.86
CA LYS A 37 19.50 2.38 -18.24
C LYS A 37 19.70 3.89 -18.37
N LEU A 38 19.27 4.67 -17.37
CA LEU A 38 19.36 6.13 -17.38
C LEU A 38 20.48 6.70 -16.48
N GLN A 39 21.19 5.84 -15.73
CA GLN A 39 22.29 6.22 -14.81
C GLN A 39 21.91 7.33 -13.81
N ILE A 40 20.63 7.42 -13.47
CA ILE A 40 20.12 8.41 -12.52
C ILE A 40 20.65 8.07 -11.12
N PRO A 41 21.00 9.06 -10.28
CA PRO A 41 21.41 8.81 -8.90
C PRO A 41 20.43 7.90 -8.16
N LYS A 42 20.97 6.90 -7.46
CA LYS A 42 20.20 5.82 -6.81
C LYS A 42 19.01 6.29 -5.97
N TYR A 43 19.12 7.43 -5.29
CA TYR A 43 18.06 7.99 -4.46
C TYR A 43 16.92 8.59 -5.29
N ILE A 44 17.25 9.23 -6.41
CA ILE A 44 16.26 9.81 -7.33
C ILE A 44 15.54 8.69 -8.10
N ALA A 45 16.28 7.68 -8.56
CA ALA A 45 15.70 6.50 -9.22
C ALA A 45 14.69 5.78 -8.30
N ASN A 46 15.03 5.60 -7.03
CA ASN A 46 14.14 4.99 -6.03
C ASN A 46 12.91 5.86 -5.72
N ALA A 47 13.06 7.20 -5.70
CA ALA A 47 11.93 8.10 -5.50
C ALA A 47 10.93 8.04 -6.68
N ILE A 48 11.44 7.99 -7.92
CA ILE A 48 10.60 7.86 -9.13
C ILE A 48 9.86 6.53 -9.13
N GLY A 49 10.57 5.42 -8.83
CA GLY A 49 9.95 4.10 -8.70
C GLY A 49 8.83 4.09 -7.67
N PHE A 50 9.09 4.64 -6.48
CA PHE A 50 8.11 4.72 -5.40
C PHE A 50 6.87 5.54 -5.80
N ILE A 51 7.04 6.71 -6.42
CA ILE A 51 5.92 7.57 -6.84
C ILE A 51 5.09 6.89 -7.92
N SER A 52 5.72 6.27 -8.92
CA SER A 52 5.02 5.55 -9.98
C SER A 52 4.27 4.32 -9.44
N ALA A 53 4.87 3.59 -8.51
CA ALA A 53 4.23 2.47 -7.83
C ALA A 53 3.05 2.93 -6.95
N ALA A 54 3.22 4.01 -6.18
CA ALA A 54 2.15 4.58 -5.35
C ALA A 54 0.96 5.04 -6.22
N THR A 55 1.23 5.72 -7.33
CA THR A 55 0.20 6.16 -8.29
C THR A 55 -0.56 4.97 -8.88
N SER A 56 0.18 3.95 -9.34
CA SER A 56 -0.43 2.73 -9.92
C SER A 56 -1.25 1.98 -8.88
N ASN A 57 -0.71 1.82 -7.66
CA ASN A 57 -1.41 1.17 -6.55
C ASN A 57 -2.69 1.89 -6.19
N TYR A 58 -2.70 3.22 -6.17
CA TYR A 58 -3.93 3.97 -5.94
C TYR A 58 -4.95 3.74 -7.06
N TYR A 59 -4.54 3.86 -8.32
CA TYR A 59 -5.44 3.72 -9.46
C TYR A 59 -6.11 2.34 -9.51
N PHE A 60 -5.31 1.27 -9.34
CA PHE A 60 -5.83 -0.08 -9.27
C PHE A 60 -6.68 -0.33 -8.02
N ASN A 61 -6.28 0.18 -6.85
CA ASN A 61 -7.10 0.01 -5.65
C ASN A 61 -8.45 0.73 -5.78
N ARG A 62 -8.48 1.92 -6.35
CA ARG A 62 -9.71 2.67 -6.57
C ARG A 62 -10.66 1.96 -7.52
N ILE A 63 -10.18 1.53 -8.69
CA ILE A 63 -11.04 0.99 -9.75
C ILE A 63 -11.38 -0.48 -9.52
N TRP A 64 -10.43 -1.28 -9.01
CA TRP A 64 -10.57 -2.73 -8.97
C TRP A 64 -10.80 -3.31 -7.57
N THR A 65 -10.17 -2.73 -6.54
CA THR A 65 -10.30 -3.22 -5.16
C THR A 65 -11.54 -2.65 -4.48
N PHE A 66 -11.76 -1.34 -4.57
CA PHE A 66 -12.81 -0.65 -3.83
C PHE A 66 -13.95 -0.13 -4.70
N GLU A 67 -13.78 -0.08 -6.03
CA GLU A 67 -14.78 0.41 -6.99
C GLU A 67 -15.39 1.77 -6.56
N SER A 68 -14.56 2.68 -6.03
CA SER A 68 -15.03 3.97 -5.51
C SER A 68 -15.37 4.94 -6.65
N ASN A 69 -16.60 5.44 -6.63
CA ASN A 69 -17.12 6.46 -7.56
C ASN A 69 -17.04 7.88 -6.97
N ASN A 70 -16.26 8.09 -5.91
CA ASN A 70 -16.17 9.39 -5.25
C ASN A 70 -15.56 10.46 -6.19
N PRO A 71 -16.23 11.61 -6.41
CA PRO A 71 -15.69 12.70 -7.25
C PRO A 71 -14.40 13.32 -6.68
N GLU A 72 -14.12 13.20 -5.37
CA GLU A 72 -12.95 13.79 -4.72
C GLU A 72 -11.67 12.93 -4.81
N ILE A 73 -11.19 12.73 -6.04
CA ILE A 73 -10.02 11.88 -6.36
C ILE A 73 -8.76 12.29 -5.59
N LEU A 74 -8.51 13.60 -5.50
CA LEU A 74 -7.32 14.13 -4.84
C LEU A 74 -7.31 13.86 -3.32
N MET A 75 -8.47 13.89 -2.67
CA MET A 75 -8.56 13.67 -1.23
C MET A 75 -8.34 12.18 -0.91
N GLU A 76 -9.00 11.28 -1.65
CA GLU A 76 -8.76 9.83 -1.52
C GLU A 76 -7.31 9.44 -1.81
N TYR A 77 -6.70 10.03 -2.84
CA TYR A 77 -5.28 9.79 -3.15
C TYR A 77 -4.38 10.23 -2.00
N THR A 78 -4.64 11.42 -1.44
CA THR A 78 -3.83 11.96 -0.34
C THR A 78 -3.96 11.10 0.92
N GLU A 79 -5.18 10.66 1.26
CA GLU A 79 -5.40 9.75 2.40
C GLU A 79 -4.70 8.40 2.19
N PHE A 80 -4.85 7.79 1.01
CA PHE A 80 -4.16 6.55 0.67
C PHE A 80 -2.63 6.70 0.76
N PHE A 81 -2.11 7.83 0.25
CA PHE A 81 -0.69 8.13 0.25
C PHE A 81 -0.16 8.35 1.67
N VAL A 82 -0.88 9.09 2.51
CA VAL A 82 -0.53 9.31 3.92
C VAL A 82 -0.56 7.99 4.70
N ILE A 83 -1.59 7.17 4.51
CA ILE A 83 -1.67 5.83 5.12
C ILE A 83 -0.49 4.97 4.68
N SER A 84 -0.15 4.99 3.39
CA SER A 84 0.99 4.24 2.86
C SER A 84 2.33 4.69 3.45
N ILE A 85 2.53 6.00 3.65
CA ILE A 85 3.72 6.56 4.32
C ILE A 85 3.77 6.12 5.79
N ILE A 86 2.65 6.19 6.51
CA ILE A 86 2.56 5.72 7.89
C ILE A 86 2.87 4.22 7.96
N GLY A 87 2.33 3.43 7.04
CA GLY A 87 2.63 2.02 6.90
C GLY A 87 4.11 1.74 6.67
N LEU A 88 4.77 2.53 5.81
CA LEU A 88 6.22 2.43 5.57
C LEU A 88 7.03 2.75 6.85
N GLY A 89 6.62 3.77 7.60
CA GLY A 89 7.19 4.07 8.91
C GLY A 89 7.03 2.93 9.91
N LEU A 90 5.82 2.36 10.00
CA LEU A 90 5.53 1.19 10.84
C LEU A 90 6.34 -0.03 10.41
N ASN A 91 6.53 -0.26 9.11
CA ASN A 91 7.35 -1.35 8.59
C ASN A 91 8.79 -1.22 9.07
N THR A 92 9.34 -0.02 8.94
CA THR A 92 10.71 0.28 9.36
C THR A 92 10.89 0.11 10.86
N LEU A 93 9.93 0.60 11.66
CA LEU A 93 9.93 0.44 13.12
C LEU A 93 9.80 -1.02 13.55
N LEU A 94 8.89 -1.77 12.95
CA LEU A 94 8.69 -3.20 13.24
C LEU A 94 9.93 -4.02 12.86
N LEU A 95 10.50 -3.76 11.68
CA LEU A 95 11.73 -4.41 11.23
C LEU A 95 12.88 -4.11 12.20
N TRP A 96 13.05 -2.84 12.58
CA TRP A 96 14.07 -2.43 13.53
C TRP A 96 13.88 -3.13 14.89
N PHE A 97 12.64 -3.21 15.37
CA PHE A 97 12.30 -3.89 16.62
C PHE A 97 12.56 -5.39 16.56
N LEU A 98 12.12 -6.08 15.49
CA LEU A 98 12.32 -7.52 15.29
C LEU A 98 13.80 -7.89 15.15
N VAL A 99 14.56 -7.12 14.38
CA VAL A 99 15.99 -7.38 14.19
C VAL A 99 16.79 -7.04 15.45
N SER A 100 16.52 -5.90 16.08
CA SER A 100 17.30 -5.45 17.25
C SER A 100 16.95 -6.20 18.53
N ARG A 101 15.67 -6.52 18.78
CA ARG A 101 15.24 -7.18 20.02
C ARG A 101 15.23 -8.70 19.93
N PHE A 102 14.82 -9.27 18.80
CA PHE A 102 14.71 -10.73 18.65
C PHE A 102 15.92 -11.37 17.95
N LYS A 103 16.91 -10.57 17.50
CA LYS A 103 18.06 -11.04 16.68
C LYS A 103 17.63 -11.93 15.51
N MET A 104 16.42 -11.69 15.01
CA MET A 104 15.82 -12.48 13.96
C MET A 104 16.54 -12.18 12.63
N ASN A 105 16.67 -13.19 11.77
CA ASN A 105 17.28 -12.99 10.45
C ASN A 105 16.54 -11.88 9.69
N PHE A 106 17.28 -10.91 9.15
CA PHE A 106 16.75 -9.69 8.53
C PHE A 106 15.64 -9.99 7.51
N TYR A 107 15.82 -11.03 6.69
CA TYR A 107 14.85 -11.44 5.68
C TYR A 107 13.55 -11.97 6.29
N VAL A 108 13.62 -12.72 7.38
CA VAL A 108 12.44 -13.25 8.08
C VAL A 108 11.69 -12.12 8.78
N GLY A 109 12.41 -11.22 9.46
CA GLY A 109 11.83 -10.02 10.07
C GLY A 109 11.16 -9.10 9.04
N LYS A 110 11.74 -8.98 7.84
CA LYS A 110 11.18 -8.18 6.74
C LYS A 110 9.86 -8.75 6.23
N ILE A 111 9.76 -10.07 6.06
CA ILE A 111 8.51 -10.72 5.64
C ILE A 111 7.41 -10.49 6.68
N PHE A 112 7.71 -10.68 7.97
CA PHE A 112 6.76 -10.43 9.06
C PHE A 112 6.31 -8.97 9.13
N ALA A 113 7.25 -8.03 9.04
CA ALA A 113 6.94 -6.61 9.05
C ALA A 113 6.05 -6.22 7.85
N ILE A 114 6.35 -6.71 6.65
CA ILE A 114 5.51 -6.50 5.46
C ILE A 114 4.11 -7.08 5.68
N ALA A 115 3.99 -8.31 6.18
CA ALA A 115 2.68 -8.94 6.40
C ALA A 115 1.81 -8.12 7.38
N LEU A 116 2.36 -7.73 8.53
CA LEU A 116 1.64 -6.93 9.53
C LEU A 116 1.25 -5.55 9.01
N VAL A 117 2.16 -4.88 8.30
CA VAL A 117 1.92 -3.55 7.75
C VAL A 117 0.91 -3.59 6.61
N THR A 118 0.91 -4.63 5.77
CA THR A 118 -0.10 -4.78 4.72
C THR A 118 -1.49 -4.94 5.33
N VAL A 119 -1.63 -5.69 6.43
CA VAL A 119 -2.90 -5.79 7.17
C VAL A 119 -3.29 -4.43 7.74
N TRP A 120 -2.37 -3.70 8.37
CA TRP A 120 -2.64 -2.35 8.87
C TRP A 120 -3.07 -1.39 7.76
N ASN A 121 -2.34 -1.37 6.64
CA ASN A 121 -2.64 -0.53 5.47
C ASN A 121 -4.00 -0.86 4.89
N PHE A 122 -4.38 -2.14 4.81
CA PHE A 122 -5.70 -2.54 4.33
C PHE A 122 -6.81 -2.04 5.26
N LEU A 123 -6.67 -2.27 6.58
CA LEU A 123 -7.65 -1.83 7.56
C LEU A 123 -7.80 -0.30 7.57
N ALA A 124 -6.67 0.42 7.58
CA ALA A 124 -6.68 1.88 7.54
C ALA A 124 -7.34 2.42 6.27
N ASN A 125 -7.00 1.89 5.09
CA ASN A 125 -7.65 2.32 3.84
C ASN A 125 -9.16 1.97 3.83
N MET A 126 -9.53 0.80 4.36
CA MET A 126 -10.93 0.39 4.44
C MET A 126 -11.75 1.32 5.37
N PHE A 127 -11.24 1.65 6.55
CA PHE A 127 -11.97 2.44 7.55
C PHE A 127 -11.88 3.95 7.36
N ILE A 128 -10.80 4.45 6.77
CA ILE A 128 -10.55 5.90 6.63
C ILE A 128 -10.87 6.35 5.21
N THR A 129 -10.21 5.78 4.21
CA THR A 129 -10.31 6.22 2.80
C THR A 129 -11.62 5.78 2.15
N PHE A 130 -12.11 4.58 2.46
CA PHE A 130 -13.33 4.02 1.87
C PHE A 130 -14.48 3.91 2.89
N ASN A 131 -14.53 4.82 3.86
CA ASN A 131 -15.57 4.82 4.88
C ASN A 131 -16.95 5.17 4.26
N PRO A 132 -17.98 4.29 4.37
CA PRO A 132 -19.31 4.56 3.84
C PRO A 132 -19.99 5.79 4.44
N GLU A 133 -19.64 6.18 5.67
CA GLU A 133 -20.31 7.28 6.38
C GLU A 133 -19.93 8.68 5.88
N ARG A 134 -18.77 8.85 5.21
CA ARG A 134 -18.41 10.15 4.63
C ARG A 134 -19.26 10.54 3.42
N ALA A 135 -19.90 9.58 2.75
CA ALA A 135 -20.84 9.87 1.67
C ALA A 135 -22.10 10.61 2.15
N PHE A 136 -22.41 10.57 3.46
CA PHE A 136 -23.61 11.17 4.03
C PHE A 136 -23.48 12.66 4.38
N PHE A 137 -22.27 13.21 4.43
CA PHE A 137 -22.04 14.62 4.79
C PHE A 137 -21.86 15.55 3.56
N LEU A 138 -21.96 15.00 2.35
CA LEU A 138 -21.85 15.76 1.09
C LEU A 138 -23.19 15.93 0.35
N TYR A 139 -24.32 15.66 1.01
CA TYR A 139 -25.68 16.00 0.57
C TYR A 139 -26.42 16.73 1.71
#